data_AF-T1HLF7-F1
#
_entry.id   AF-T1HLF7-F1
#
_cell.length_a   1.000
_cell.length_b   1.000
_cell.length_c   1.000
_cell.angle_alpha   90.00
_cell.angle_beta   90.00
_cell.angle_gamma   90.00
#
_symmetry.space_group_name_H-M   'P 1'
#
loop_
_entity.id
_entity.type
_entity.pdbx_description
1 polymer ?
#
loop_
_entity_poly.entity_id
_entity_poly.type
_entity_poly.pdbx_seq_one_letter_code
_entity_poly.pdbx_strand_id
1 'polypeptide(L)' 'MAGIKVNGIDFVVGGRYRLVRKIGSGSFGDIYLGINVSNGEEPQEVF' A
#
# COMPACT_ATOMS: atom_id res chain seq x y z
N MET A 1 24.16 -1.71 13.80
CA MET A 1 22.79 -1.42 14.23
C MET A 1 21.86 -1.64 13.05
N ALA A 2 21.57 -2.90 12.70
CA ALA A 2 20.69 -3.19 11.57
C ALA A 2 19.25 -2.89 12.01
N GLY A 3 18.67 -1.82 11.47
CA GLY A 3 17.27 -1.47 11.71
C GLY A 3 16.38 -2.63 11.33
N ILE A 4 15.54 -3.06 12.25
CA ILE A 4 14.53 -4.10 12.04
C ILE A 4 13.65 -3.62 10.88
N LYS A 5 13.78 -4.27 9.71
CA LYS A 5 12.82 -4.11 8.60
C LYS A 5 11.54 -4.78 9.06
N VAL A 6 10.67 -3.99 9.71
CA VAL A 6 9.29 -4.39 9.96
C VAL A 6 8.70 -4.78 8.61
N ASN A 7 8.47 -6.08 8.43
CA ASN A 7 7.67 -6.57 7.31
C ASN A 7 6.24 -6.12 7.60
N GLY A 8 5.94 -4.87 7.24
CA GLY A 8 4.57 -4.40 7.10
C GLY A 8 3.91 -5.38 6.15
N ILE A 9 2.96 -6.15 6.69
CA ILE A 9 2.10 -7.06 5.96
C ILE A 9 1.61 -6.39 4.69
N ASP A 10 2.14 -6.88 3.57
CA ASP A 10 1.90 -6.29 2.27
C ASP A 10 0.59 -6.83 1.73
N PHE A 11 -0.49 -6.11 1.99
CA PHE A 11 -1.81 -6.54 1.55
C PHE A 11 -1.99 -6.23 0.08
N VAL A 12 -1.80 -7.27 -0.75
CA VAL A 12 -2.08 -7.22 -2.18
C VAL A 12 -3.48 -7.75 -2.44
N VAL A 13 -4.36 -6.88 -2.95
CA VAL A 13 -5.74 -7.20 -3.30
C VAL A 13 -5.83 -7.46 -4.80
N GLY A 14 -6.41 -8.61 -5.16
CA GLY A 14 -6.63 -9.01 -6.56
C GLY A 14 -5.36 -9.15 -7.40
N GLY A 15 -4.18 -9.24 -6.77
CA GLY A 15 -2.87 -9.29 -7.44
C GLY A 15 -2.47 -7.98 -8.13
N ARG A 16 -3.23 -6.90 -7.95
CA ARG A 16 -3.09 -5.64 -8.71
C ARG A 16 -2.90 -4.42 -7.83
N TYR A 17 -3.35 -4.44 -6.59
CA TYR A 17 -3.28 -3.27 -5.72
C TYR A 17 -2.63 -3.61 -4.39
N ARG A 18 -1.56 -2.90 -4.03
CA ARG A 18 -0.90 -2.99 -2.73
C ARG A 18 -1.45 -1.89 -1.83
N LEU A 19 -1.95 -2.26 -0.66
CA LEU A 19 -2.41 -1.29 0.35
C LEU A 19 -1.21 -0.65 1.04
N VAL A 20 -1.19 0.67 1.08
CA VAL A 20 -0.09 1.47 1.67
C VAL A 20 -0.41 1.86 3.10
N ARG A 21 -1.57 2.49 3.31
CA ARG A 21 -2.01 2.97 4.62
C ARG A 21 -3.51 3.11 4.69
N LYS A 22 -4.05 2.98 5.90
CA LYS A 22 -5.43 3.35 6.20
C LYS A 22 -5.58 4.87 6.12
N ILE A 23 -6.66 5.33 5.49
CA ILE A 23 -6.98 6.75 5.37
C ILE A 23 -8.33 7.11 6.01
N GLY A 24 -9.16 6.12 6.32
CA GLY A 24 -10.43 6.34 6.99
C GLY A 24 -11.07 5.05 7.46
N SER A 25 -12.10 5.18 8.29
CA SER A 25 -12.96 4.07 8.70
C SER A 25 -14.35 4.57 9.05
N GLY A 26 -15.35 3.73 8.77
CA GLY A 26 -16.75 3.99 9.12
C GLY A 26 -17.48 2.69 9.42
N SER A 27 -18.80 2.76 9.59
CA SER A 27 -19.65 1.60 9.90
C SER A 27 -19.57 0.49 8.85
N PHE A 28 -19.20 0.83 7.61
CA PHE A 28 -19.08 -0.10 6.49
C PHE A 28 -17.65 -0.63 6.26
N GLY A 29 -16.73 -0.35 7.19
CA GLY A 29 -15.37 -0.86 7.16
C GLY A 29 -14.29 0.21 7.00
N ASP A 30 -13.09 -0.25 6.67
CA ASP A 30 -11.87 0.53 6.57
C ASP A 30 -11.58 0.94 5.12
N ILE A 31 -11.10 2.17 4.94
CA ILE A 31 -10.67 2.71 3.65
C ILE A 31 -9.16 2.84 3.65
N TYR A 32 -8.53 2.30 2.62
CA TYR A 32 -7.09 2.29 2.45
C TYR A 32 -6.68 2.98 1.16
N LEU A 33 -5.56 3.69 1.22
CA LEU A 33 -4.83 4.14 0.05
C LEU A 33 -4.05 2.94 -0.51
N GLY A 34 -4.34 2.56 -1.76
CA GLY A 34 -3.62 1.52 -2.47
C GLY A 34 -2.85 2.06 -3.67
N ILE A 35 -1.75 1.40 -4.04
CA ILE A 35 -0.99 1.64 -5.25
C ILE A 35 -1.24 0.48 -6.21
N ASN A 36 -1.49 0.79 -7.48
CA ASN A 36 -1.58 -0.23 -8.52
C ASN A 36 -0.19 -0.79 -8.82
N VAL A 37 0.02 -2.07 -8.53
CA VAL A 37 1.28 -2.81 -8.76
C VAL A 37 1.30 -3.53 -10.11
N SER A 38 0.22 -3.47 -10.89
CA SER A 38 0.12 -4.13 -12.20
C SER A 38 1.12 -3.58 -13.23
N ASN A 39 1.60 -2.35 -13.03
CA ASN A 39 2.46 -1.70 -14.01
C ASN A 39 3.96 -1.70 -13.67
N GLY A 40 4.39 -2.03 -12.45
CA GLY A 40 5.81 -1.86 -12.05
C GLY A 40 6.33 -0.41 -12.14
N GLU A 41 5.53 0.53 -12.62
CA GLU A 41 5.79 1.96 -12.68
C GLU A 41 5.39 2.55 -11.33
N GLU A 42 6.32 2.44 -10.38
CA GLU A 42 6.39 3.38 -9.26
C GLU A 42 6.24 4.80 -9.87
N PRO A 43 5.28 5.63 -9.42
CA PRO A 43 5.16 6.98 -9.93
C PRO A 43 6.48 7.68 -9.63
N GLN A 44 7.30 7.83 -10.67
CA GLN A 44 8.58 8.53 -10.59
C GLN A 44 8.24 9.94 -10.14
N GLU A 45 8.67 10.32 -8.94
CA GLU A 45 8.66 11.72 -8.51
C GLU A 45 9.39 12.51 -9.61
N VAL A 46 8.61 13.26 -10.39
CA VAL A 46 9.15 14.28 -11.28
C VAL A 46 9.42 15.48 -10.40
N PHE A 47 10.70 15.76 -10.18
CA PHE A 47 11.19 16.92 -9.44
C PHE A 47 10.67 18.24 -10.01
#